data_AF-A0A024TUQ2-F1
#
_entry.id   AF-A0A024TUQ2-F1
#
_cell.length_a   1.000
_cell.length_b   1.000
_cell.length_c   1.000
_cell.angle_alpha   90.00
_cell.angle_beta   90.00
_cell.angle_gamma   90.00
#
_symmetry.space_group_name_H-M   'P 1'
#
loop_
_entity.id
_entity.type
_entity.pdbx_description
1 polymer ?
#
loop_
_entity_poly.entity_id
_entity_poly.type
_entity_poly.pdbx_seq_one_letter_code
_entity_poly.pdbx_strand_id
1 'polypeptide(L)'
;MDRDNGQTPTLHSTTCFFNHCNGDTVPGHWACLDHTDKPRCMVDQCRNMVYARQRCIHHGGKKLCTVPGCGITRRLGDFCSKHAPQKKRCSTEGCETLAHLQGKCVRHGGGRMCKVDQCTSHARNGPYCGRHFKLLCPPVAPVEAPPASLPRISPSMVTPTLPLGQHHDPYAALSRRHHDYDADYVHVSSPPPELLHLDLNDDSGFEDNTDHVDCRQYM
;
A
#
# COMPACT_ATOMS: atom_id res chain seq x y z
N MET A 1 -21.95 57.57 -4.69
CA MET A 1 -21.20 56.61 -5.54
C MET A 1 -20.36 55.80 -4.58
N ASP A 2 -21.04 54.97 -3.81
CA ASP A 2 -20.43 54.22 -2.72
C ASP A 2 -20.02 52.87 -3.30
N ARG A 3 -18.71 52.61 -3.25
CA ARG A 3 -18.07 51.42 -3.80
C ARG A 3 -18.44 50.23 -2.95
N ASP A 4 -19.37 49.42 -3.44
CA ASP A 4 -19.67 48.09 -2.92
C ASP A 4 -18.42 47.22 -3.05
N ASN A 5 -17.72 47.03 -1.93
CA ASN A 5 -16.59 46.11 -1.83
C ASN A 5 -17.16 44.67 -1.70
N GLY A 6 -17.61 44.13 -2.83
CA GLY A 6 -18.06 42.75 -2.98
C GLY A 6 -16.91 41.75 -2.85
N GLN A 7 -16.32 41.63 -1.66
CA GLN A 7 -15.51 40.47 -1.31
C GLN A 7 -16.49 39.33 -1.00
N THR A 8 -16.83 38.54 -2.03
CA THR A 8 -17.54 37.26 -1.84
C THR A 8 -16.70 36.37 -0.91
N PRO A 9 -17.20 35.94 0.26
CA PRO A 9 -16.49 34.99 1.09
C PRO A 9 -16.45 33.66 0.33
N THR A 10 -15.25 33.22 -0.05
CA THR A 10 -15.02 31.89 -0.61
C THR A 10 -15.55 30.85 0.38
N LEU A 11 -16.63 30.16 -0.01
CA LEU A 11 -17.25 29.06 0.75
C LEU A 11 -16.26 27.90 0.86
N HIS A 12 -15.41 27.94 1.88
CA HIS A 12 -14.63 26.76 2.26
C HIS A 12 -15.61 25.72 2.79
N SER A 13 -15.76 24.61 2.06
CA SER A 13 -16.54 23.45 2.50
C SER A 13 -16.06 23.02 3.87
N THR A 14 -16.91 23.12 4.88
CA THR A 14 -16.60 22.72 6.27
C THR A 14 -16.49 21.21 6.43
N THR A 15 -17.02 20.44 5.47
CA THR A 15 -17.00 18.98 5.49
C THR A 15 -15.86 18.42 4.66
N CYS A 16 -15.29 17.31 5.13
CA CYS A 16 -14.25 16.55 4.44
C CYS A 16 -14.62 16.27 2.99
N PHE A 17 -13.63 16.41 2.10
CA PHE A 17 -13.84 16.18 0.68
C PHE A 17 -14.12 14.71 0.31
N PHE A 18 -13.69 13.73 1.10
CA PHE A 18 -13.83 12.31 0.74
C PHE A 18 -15.27 11.82 0.82
N ASN A 19 -15.64 10.94 -0.11
CA ASN A 19 -16.97 10.33 -0.15
C ASN A 19 -17.26 9.54 1.14
N HIS A 20 -18.49 9.68 1.64
CA HIS A 20 -18.97 9.02 2.87
C HIS A 20 -18.19 9.40 4.14
N CYS A 21 -17.50 10.54 4.14
CA CYS A 21 -16.89 11.11 5.33
C CYS A 21 -17.61 12.41 5.70
N ASN A 22 -18.08 12.48 6.94
CA ASN A 22 -18.75 13.67 7.48
C ASN A 22 -17.85 14.43 8.47
N GLY A 23 -16.56 14.11 8.54
CA GLY A 23 -15.63 14.79 9.43
C GLY A 23 -15.39 16.23 8.99
N ASP A 24 -15.15 17.13 9.94
CA ASP A 24 -14.89 18.53 9.63
C ASP A 24 -13.48 18.72 9.06
N THR A 25 -13.34 19.61 8.08
CA THR A 25 -12.05 19.95 7.50
C THR A 25 -11.16 20.65 8.51
N VAL A 26 -9.87 20.30 8.51
CA VAL A 26 -8.86 21.07 9.26
C VAL A 26 -8.71 22.46 8.63
N PRO A 27 -8.51 23.54 9.41
CA PRO A 27 -8.29 24.87 8.86
C PRO A 27 -7.17 24.90 7.80
N GLY A 28 -7.46 25.46 6.62
CA GLY A 28 -6.53 25.50 5.49
C GLY A 28 -6.34 24.16 4.76
N HIS A 29 -7.07 23.12 5.15
CA HIS A 29 -7.05 21.81 4.51
C HIS A 29 -8.41 21.45 3.94
N TRP A 30 -8.43 20.55 2.96
CA TRP A 30 -9.64 20.11 2.27
C TRP A 30 -10.20 18.78 2.84
N ALA A 31 -9.55 18.23 3.86
CA ALA A 31 -9.91 16.96 4.52
C ALA A 31 -9.92 17.10 6.04
N CYS A 32 -10.63 16.18 6.72
CA CYS A 32 -10.56 16.02 8.16
C CYS A 32 -9.24 15.43 8.62
N LEU A 33 -9.00 15.40 9.94
CA LEU A 33 -7.78 14.89 10.56
C LEU A 33 -7.40 13.48 10.06
N ASP A 34 -8.35 12.55 10.02
CA ASP A 34 -8.14 11.16 9.56
C ASP A 34 -7.80 11.01 8.08
N HIS A 35 -8.01 12.08 7.32
CA HIS A 35 -7.87 12.11 5.87
C HIS A 35 -6.85 13.15 5.40
N THR A 36 -6.10 13.77 6.30
CA THR A 36 -5.06 14.76 5.96
C THR A 36 -3.90 14.15 5.17
N ASP A 37 -3.55 12.89 5.46
CA ASP A 37 -2.46 12.14 4.83
C ASP A 37 -2.91 11.32 3.61
N LYS A 38 -4.22 11.26 3.33
CA LYS A 38 -4.78 10.44 2.26
C LYS A 38 -4.79 11.22 0.94
N PRO A 39 -4.13 10.77 -0.13
CA PRO A 39 -4.17 11.48 -1.40
C PRO A 39 -5.51 11.31 -2.13
N ARG A 40 -5.92 12.36 -2.86
CA ARG A 40 -7.12 12.34 -3.72
C ARG A 40 -6.82 11.88 -5.13
N CYS A 41 -7.82 11.29 -5.75
CA CYS A 41 -7.79 10.99 -7.17
C CYS A 41 -7.52 12.26 -8.01
N MET A 42 -6.65 12.14 -9.02
CA MET A 42 -6.28 13.21 -9.95
C MET A 42 -7.45 13.70 -10.82
N VAL A 43 -8.46 12.86 -11.06
CA VAL A 43 -9.64 13.27 -11.82
C VAL A 43 -10.38 14.35 -11.05
N ASP A 44 -10.65 15.47 -11.74
CA ASP A 44 -11.26 16.65 -11.15
C ASP A 44 -12.54 16.31 -10.39
N GLN A 45 -12.66 16.91 -9.20
CA GLN A 45 -13.80 16.75 -8.30
C GLN A 45 -14.08 15.31 -7.83
N CYS A 46 -13.19 14.35 -8.14
CA CYS A 46 -13.35 12.98 -7.66
C CYS A 46 -13.04 12.88 -6.17
N ARG A 47 -14.09 12.71 -5.37
CA ARG A 47 -14.06 12.53 -3.91
C ARG A 47 -13.56 11.17 -3.43
N ASN A 48 -12.98 10.35 -4.31
CA ASN A 48 -12.40 9.07 -3.92
C ASN A 48 -10.90 9.20 -3.66
N MET A 49 -10.42 8.41 -2.71
CA MET A 49 -9.00 8.25 -2.43
C MET A 49 -8.27 7.55 -3.57
N VAL A 50 -6.98 7.87 -3.73
CA VAL A 50 -6.09 7.15 -4.65
C VAL A 50 -5.99 5.69 -4.20
N TYR A 51 -6.10 4.80 -5.19
CA TYR A 51 -5.75 3.40 -5.01
C TYR A 51 -4.33 3.14 -5.54
N ALA A 52 -4.06 3.56 -6.78
CA ALA A 52 -2.75 3.48 -7.41
C ALA A 52 -2.66 4.49 -8.57
N ARG A 53 -1.45 4.85 -8.99
CA ARG A 53 -1.20 5.73 -10.16
C ARG A 53 -1.93 7.08 -10.06
N GLN A 54 -2.03 7.64 -8.86
CA GLN A 54 -2.77 8.88 -8.56
C GLN A 54 -4.27 8.83 -8.91
N ARG A 55 -4.86 7.65 -9.07
CA ARG A 55 -6.27 7.49 -9.44
C ARG A 55 -7.00 6.52 -8.52
N CYS A 56 -8.30 6.73 -8.36
CA CYS A 56 -9.16 5.85 -7.56
C CYS A 56 -9.52 4.57 -8.33
N ILE A 57 -10.27 3.67 -7.69
CA ILE A 57 -10.66 2.38 -8.28
C ILE A 57 -11.51 2.52 -9.56
N HIS A 58 -12.24 3.62 -9.69
CA HIS A 58 -13.13 3.90 -10.83
C HIS A 58 -12.44 4.68 -11.95
N HIS A 59 -11.37 5.42 -11.63
CA HIS A 59 -10.65 6.26 -12.58
C HIS A 59 -9.33 5.64 -13.05
N GLY A 60 -9.21 4.31 -13.03
CA GLY A 60 -8.02 3.62 -13.57
C GLY A 60 -6.92 3.29 -12.56
N GLY A 61 -7.18 3.47 -11.26
CA GLY A 61 -6.32 2.89 -10.22
C GLY A 61 -6.27 1.36 -10.30
N LYS A 62 -7.37 0.73 -10.74
CA LYS A 62 -7.49 -0.72 -10.92
C LYS A 62 -7.85 -1.06 -12.36
N LYS A 63 -7.16 -2.06 -12.93
CA LYS A 63 -7.45 -2.53 -14.30
C LYS A 63 -8.84 -3.17 -14.37
N LEU A 64 -9.50 -2.98 -15.51
CA LEU A 64 -10.78 -3.63 -15.82
C LEU A 64 -10.56 -5.06 -16.30
N CYS A 65 -11.64 -5.82 -16.36
CA CYS A 65 -11.67 -7.14 -16.98
C CYS A 65 -11.36 -7.02 -18.47
N THR A 66 -10.55 -7.94 -18.99
CA THR A 66 -10.16 -7.94 -20.42
C THR A 66 -11.25 -8.48 -21.36
N VAL A 67 -12.34 -9.04 -20.82
CA VAL A 67 -13.48 -9.50 -21.63
C VAL A 67 -14.16 -8.28 -22.28
N PRO A 68 -14.30 -8.24 -23.62
CA PRO A 68 -14.97 -7.15 -24.31
C PRO A 68 -16.35 -6.87 -23.75
N GLY A 69 -16.67 -5.59 -23.49
CA GLY A 69 -17.94 -5.16 -22.91
C GLY A 69 -18.04 -5.33 -21.38
N CYS A 70 -17.01 -5.82 -20.69
CA CYS A 70 -17.03 -5.95 -19.23
C CYS A 70 -16.42 -4.73 -18.52
N GLY A 71 -17.26 -3.88 -17.92
CA GLY A 71 -16.82 -2.72 -17.10
C GLY A 71 -16.38 -3.05 -15.66
N ILE A 72 -16.27 -4.33 -15.30
CA ILE A 72 -15.97 -4.74 -13.90
C ILE A 72 -14.46 -4.79 -13.69
N THR A 73 -13.98 -4.34 -12.53
CA THR A 73 -12.55 -4.43 -12.19
C THR A 73 -12.05 -5.88 -12.09
N ARG A 74 -10.86 -6.12 -12.66
CA ARG A 74 -10.11 -7.40 -12.62
C ARG A 74 -9.85 -7.85 -11.18
N ARG A 75 -10.09 -9.13 -10.85
CA ARG A 75 -9.77 -9.71 -9.53
C ARG A 75 -8.75 -10.84 -9.57
N LEU A 76 -8.76 -11.68 -10.60
CA LEU A 76 -7.87 -12.85 -10.71
C LEU A 76 -7.37 -13.00 -12.14
N GLY A 77 -6.05 -13.03 -12.33
CA GLY A 77 -5.50 -12.89 -13.69
C GLY A 77 -6.16 -11.69 -14.37
N ASP A 78 -6.29 -11.65 -15.69
CA ASP A 78 -6.90 -10.53 -16.43
C ASP A 78 -8.43 -10.37 -16.33
N PHE A 79 -9.07 -11.09 -15.39
CA PHE A 79 -10.51 -11.26 -15.37
C PHE A 79 -11.16 -10.79 -14.06
N CYS A 80 -12.41 -10.35 -14.15
CA CYS A 80 -13.27 -10.10 -12.99
C CYS A 80 -13.74 -11.42 -12.36
N SER A 81 -14.41 -11.37 -11.20
CA SER A 81 -14.90 -12.60 -10.54
C SER A 81 -15.86 -13.45 -11.38
N LYS A 82 -16.57 -12.86 -12.34
CA LYS A 82 -17.50 -13.58 -13.22
C LYS A 82 -16.82 -14.22 -14.43
N HIS A 83 -15.75 -13.60 -14.92
CA HIS A 83 -15.02 -14.04 -16.11
C HIS A 83 -13.71 -14.75 -15.78
N ALA A 84 -13.35 -14.83 -14.50
CA ALA A 84 -12.17 -15.56 -14.08
C ALA A 84 -12.31 -17.05 -14.44
N PRO A 85 -11.22 -17.71 -14.83
CA PRO A 85 -11.23 -19.13 -15.10
C PRO A 85 -11.77 -19.89 -13.89
N GLN A 86 -12.54 -20.93 -14.16
CA GLN A 86 -13.10 -21.78 -13.12
C GLN A 86 -11.98 -22.38 -12.27
N LYS A 87 -12.20 -22.41 -10.96
CA LYS A 87 -11.26 -23.06 -10.03
C LYS A 87 -11.19 -24.55 -10.38
N LYS A 88 -9.97 -25.07 -10.51
CA LYS A 88 -9.75 -26.50 -10.75
C LYS A 88 -10.31 -27.32 -9.59
N ARG A 89 -10.89 -28.48 -9.88
CA ARG A 89 -11.25 -29.47 -8.86
C ARG A 89 -10.01 -30.22 -8.39
N CYS A 90 -10.13 -30.86 -7.24
CA CYS A 90 -9.10 -31.74 -6.71
C CYS A 90 -8.79 -32.85 -7.71
N SER A 91 -7.51 -33.09 -7.97
CA SER A 91 -7.02 -34.13 -8.88
C SER A 91 -7.15 -35.55 -8.32
N THR A 92 -7.92 -35.75 -7.25
CA THR A 92 -8.11 -37.06 -6.63
C THR A 92 -9.39 -37.65 -7.19
N GLU A 93 -9.33 -38.89 -7.67
CA GLU A 93 -10.48 -39.60 -8.24
C GLU A 93 -11.70 -39.54 -7.31
N GLY A 94 -12.86 -39.17 -7.86
CA GLY A 94 -14.11 -39.02 -7.10
C GLY A 94 -14.18 -37.80 -6.18
N CYS A 95 -13.18 -36.90 -6.17
CA CYS A 95 -13.20 -35.72 -5.32
C CYS A 95 -13.75 -34.49 -6.04
N GLU A 96 -14.94 -34.05 -5.64
CA GLU A 96 -15.59 -32.87 -6.22
C GLU A 96 -15.13 -31.54 -5.61
N THR A 97 -14.35 -31.59 -4.53
CA THR A 97 -13.91 -30.38 -3.83
C THR A 97 -12.91 -29.57 -4.68
N LEU A 98 -12.88 -28.26 -4.47
CA LEU A 98 -11.97 -27.38 -5.20
C LEU A 98 -10.52 -27.60 -4.77
N ALA A 99 -9.63 -27.60 -5.76
CA ALA A 99 -8.20 -27.58 -5.51
C ALA A 99 -7.81 -26.24 -4.87
N HIS A 100 -6.92 -26.33 -3.90
CA HIS A 100 -6.40 -25.17 -3.17
C HIS A 100 -4.91 -24.95 -3.52
N LEU A 101 -4.10 -26.02 -3.49
CA LEU A 101 -2.68 -25.97 -3.85
C LEU A 101 -2.28 -27.28 -4.56
N GLN A 102 -1.34 -27.20 -5.52
CA GLN A 102 -0.82 -28.36 -6.26
C GLN A 102 -1.91 -29.25 -6.89
N GLY A 103 -3.04 -28.65 -7.30
CA GLY A 103 -4.15 -29.39 -7.89
C GLY A 103 -4.96 -30.24 -6.91
N LYS A 104 -4.67 -30.21 -5.60
CA LYS A 104 -5.38 -30.98 -4.58
C LYS A 104 -6.16 -30.08 -3.63
N CYS A 105 -7.22 -30.59 -3.03
CA CYS A 105 -7.95 -29.90 -1.95
C CYS A 105 -7.20 -30.05 -0.63
N VAL A 106 -7.55 -29.24 0.38
CA VAL A 106 -6.89 -29.25 1.70
C VAL A 106 -6.81 -30.67 2.29
N ARG A 107 -7.89 -31.46 2.19
CA ARG A 107 -7.95 -32.82 2.72
C ARG A 107 -7.06 -33.83 1.98
N HIS A 108 -6.75 -33.56 0.71
CA HIS A 108 -5.91 -34.43 -0.12
C HIS A 108 -4.49 -33.86 -0.30
N GLY A 109 -4.05 -32.95 0.56
CA GLY A 109 -2.68 -32.39 0.52
C GLY A 109 -2.57 -31.04 -0.19
N GLY A 110 -3.69 -30.36 -0.45
CA GLY A 110 -3.77 -29.02 -1.05
C GLY A 110 -3.41 -27.88 -0.12
N GLY A 111 -2.47 -28.08 0.80
CA GLY A 111 -2.05 -27.09 1.78
C GLY A 111 -0.64 -27.40 2.26
N ARG A 112 0.06 -26.35 2.70
CA ARG A 112 1.38 -26.52 3.35
C ARG A 112 1.16 -27.05 4.76
N MET A 113 1.98 -28.00 5.18
CA MET A 113 2.01 -28.48 6.57
C MET A 113 2.90 -27.55 7.41
N CYS A 114 2.68 -27.54 8.71
CA CYS A 114 3.55 -26.84 9.64
C CYS A 114 4.97 -27.42 9.59
N LYS A 115 6.01 -26.57 9.55
CA LYS A 115 7.42 -26.98 9.58
C LYS A 115 7.89 -27.55 10.94
N VAL A 116 7.04 -27.52 11.97
CA VAL A 116 7.40 -28.05 13.30
C VAL A 116 7.23 -29.56 13.28
N ASP A 117 8.25 -30.26 13.76
CA ASP A 117 8.27 -31.72 13.82
C ASP A 117 7.04 -32.27 14.53
N GLN A 118 6.52 -33.38 13.99
CA GLN A 118 5.33 -34.08 14.48
C GLN A 118 4.02 -33.25 14.47
N CYS A 119 4.03 -32.04 13.88
CA CYS A 119 2.83 -31.25 13.72
C CYS A 119 2.06 -31.61 12.44
N THR A 120 0.87 -32.21 12.59
CA THR A 120 -0.03 -32.53 11.47
C THR A 120 -0.95 -31.38 11.07
N SER A 121 -0.78 -30.20 11.67
CA SER A 121 -1.60 -29.02 11.39
C SER A 121 -1.13 -28.29 10.13
N HIS A 122 -2.08 -27.71 9.40
CA HIS A 122 -1.77 -26.88 8.23
C HIS A 122 -1.12 -25.56 8.63
N ALA A 123 -0.11 -25.16 7.87
CA ALA A 123 0.49 -23.85 7.97
C ALA A 123 -0.51 -22.77 7.53
N ARG A 124 -0.58 -21.69 8.32
CA ARG A 124 -1.46 -20.54 8.07
C ARG A 124 -0.68 -19.22 8.03
N ASN A 125 0.45 -19.16 8.72
CA ASN A 125 1.31 -18.00 8.83
C ASN A 125 2.73 -18.42 8.40
N GLY A 126 3.11 -18.11 7.17
CA GLY A 126 4.35 -18.58 6.57
C GLY A 126 4.44 -20.12 6.59
N PRO A 127 5.53 -20.72 7.10
CA PRO A 127 5.68 -22.17 7.21
C PRO A 127 5.06 -22.78 8.48
N TYR A 128 4.38 -21.98 9.33
CA TYR A 128 3.89 -22.43 10.63
C TYR A 128 2.35 -22.41 10.75
N CYS A 129 1.80 -23.31 11.57
CA CYS A 129 0.38 -23.29 11.92
C CYS A 129 0.08 -22.15 12.91
N GLY A 130 -1.19 -21.80 13.10
CA GLY A 130 -1.57 -20.69 13.98
C GLY A 130 -1.10 -20.85 15.43
N ARG A 131 -0.99 -22.09 15.93
CA ARG A 131 -0.47 -22.38 17.28
C ARG A 131 1.03 -22.11 17.36
N HIS A 132 1.82 -22.70 16.46
CA HIS A 132 3.28 -22.54 16.49
C HIS A 132 3.73 -21.15 16.06
N PHE A 133 3.01 -20.48 15.17
CA PHE A 133 3.31 -19.09 14.81
C PHE A 133 3.22 -18.15 16.00
N LYS A 134 2.24 -18.32 16.90
CA LYS A 134 2.12 -17.49 18.12
C LYS A 134 3.25 -17.74 19.13
N LEU A 135 3.85 -18.94 19.12
CA LEU A 135 4.99 -19.25 19.97
C LEU A 135 6.29 -18.64 19.41
N LEU A 136 6.38 -18.52 18.08
CA LEU A 136 7.53 -17.93 17.39
C LEU A 136 7.44 -16.39 17.32
N CYS A 137 6.22 -15.87 17.16
CA CYS A 137 5.89 -14.46 17.22
C CYS A 137 4.94 -14.21 18.40
N PRO A 138 5.45 -14.18 19.64
CA PRO A 138 4.64 -13.71 20.74
C PRO A 138 4.25 -12.25 20.43
N PRO A 139 2.98 -11.85 20.65
CA PRO A 139 2.63 -10.44 20.56
C PRO A 139 3.58 -9.70 21.49
N VAL A 140 4.31 -8.71 20.96
CA VAL A 140 5.02 -7.76 21.81
C VAL A 140 3.97 -7.22 22.77
N ALA A 141 4.16 -7.46 24.06
CA ALA A 141 3.32 -6.85 25.08
C ALA A 141 3.28 -5.34 24.76
N PRO A 142 2.12 -4.67 24.91
CA PRO A 142 2.10 -3.22 24.84
C PRO A 142 3.22 -2.73 25.73
N VAL A 143 4.22 -2.07 25.14
CA VAL A 143 5.21 -1.34 25.93
C VAL A 143 4.39 -0.38 26.76
N GLU A 144 4.34 -0.60 28.08
CA GLU A 144 3.69 0.31 28.99
C GLU A 144 4.22 1.70 28.66
N ALA A 145 3.30 2.61 28.38
CA ALA A 145 3.66 3.97 27.98
C ALA A 145 4.67 4.50 29.00
N PRO A 146 5.78 5.12 28.55
CA PRO A 146 6.71 5.74 29.48
C PRO A 146 5.90 6.67 30.39
N PRO A 147 6.10 6.61 31.73
CA PRO A 147 5.32 7.43 32.64
C PRO A 147 5.45 8.89 32.21
N ALA A 148 4.29 9.51 31.95
CA ALA A 148 4.19 10.93 31.63
C ALA A 148 4.55 11.73 32.89
N SER A 149 5.84 11.93 33.11
CA SER A 149 6.34 12.76 34.20
C SER A 149 7.70 13.36 33.85
N LEU A 150 7.71 14.25 32.85
CA LEU A 150 8.63 15.37 32.90
C LEU A 150 7.88 16.58 33.50
N PRO A 151 8.44 17.22 34.55
CA PRO A 151 7.84 18.39 35.15
C PRO A 151 7.74 19.52 34.13
N ARG A 152 6.57 20.15 34.09
CA ARG A 152 6.27 21.33 33.28
C ARG A 152 7.09 22.49 33.85
N ILE A 153 8.29 22.74 33.31
CA ILE A 153 9.04 23.97 33.63
C ILE A 153 8.36 25.11 32.87
N SER A 154 7.75 26.02 33.61
CA SER A 154 7.19 27.27 33.08
C SER A 154 8.34 28.15 32.57
N PRO A 155 8.34 28.61 31.30
CA PRO A 155 9.33 29.56 30.86
C PRO A 155 8.90 30.96 31.30
N SER A 156 9.73 31.58 32.13
CA SER A 156 9.65 33.00 32.46
C SER A 156 10.89 33.70 31.92
N MET A 157 10.62 34.73 31.12
CA MET A 157 11.43 35.91 30.80
C MET A 157 12.35 35.89 29.56
N VAL A 158 12.13 36.97 28.80
CA VAL A 158 12.99 37.78 27.93
C VAL A 158 13.49 37.22 26.59
N THR A 159 12.82 37.75 25.55
CA THR A 159 13.28 37.89 24.16
C THR A 159 14.47 38.86 24.05
N PRO A 160 15.51 38.47 23.30
CA PRO A 160 16.24 39.40 22.45
C PRO A 160 15.91 39.13 20.97
N THR A 161 15.46 40.18 20.29
CA THR A 161 15.27 40.20 18.83
C THR A 161 16.62 40.05 18.12
N LEU A 162 16.76 38.99 17.31
CA LEU A 162 17.86 38.82 16.35
C LEU A 162 17.28 38.72 14.92
N PRO A 163 18.02 39.20 13.90
CA PRO A 163 17.48 39.51 12.58
C PRO A 163 17.26 38.26 11.72
N LEU A 164 16.35 38.40 10.73
CA LEU A 164 15.98 37.39 9.75
C LEU A 164 17.20 36.72 9.09
N GLY A 165 17.50 35.50 9.53
CA GLY A 165 18.27 34.52 8.77
C GLY A 165 17.34 33.73 7.85
N GLN A 166 17.76 33.56 6.61
CA GLN A 166 17.02 32.92 5.53
C GLN A 166 16.67 31.47 5.91
N HIS A 167 15.37 31.16 6.00
CA HIS A 167 14.91 29.77 6.11
C HIS A 167 15.19 29.03 4.79
N HIS A 168 16.05 28.02 4.87
CA HIS A 168 16.14 26.96 3.87
C HIS A 168 14.98 25.99 4.14
N ASP A 169 14.12 25.82 3.15
CA ASP A 169 12.98 24.90 3.17
C ASP A 169 13.45 23.51 2.71
N PRO A 170 13.50 22.47 3.57
CA PRO A 170 13.96 21.15 3.15
C PRO A 170 12.92 20.38 2.31
N TYR A 171 11.77 20.96 1.95
CA TYR A 171 10.75 20.32 1.11
C TYR A 171 10.41 21.06 -0.21
N ALA A 172 11.24 22.01 -0.63
CA ALA A 172 11.06 22.76 -1.88
C ALA A 172 11.35 21.98 -3.19
N ALA A 173 11.60 20.66 -3.14
CA ALA A 173 12.04 19.87 -4.31
C ALA A 173 10.95 19.06 -5.04
N LEU A 174 9.64 19.21 -4.73
CA LEU A 174 8.58 18.45 -5.42
C LEU A 174 7.53 19.29 -6.16
N SER A 175 7.75 20.60 -6.30
CA SER A 175 6.92 21.45 -7.16
C SER A 175 7.74 22.04 -8.30
N ARG A 176 7.91 21.25 -9.37
CA ARG A 176 8.14 21.73 -10.75
C ARG A 176 8.03 20.55 -11.72
N ARG A 177 6.85 20.43 -12.33
CA ARG A 177 6.62 20.32 -13.79
C ARG A 177 5.24 19.71 -14.04
N HIS A 178 4.28 20.57 -14.34
CA HIS A 178 3.21 20.24 -15.26
C HIS A 178 3.46 20.98 -16.57
N HIS A 179 3.22 20.25 -17.66
CA HIS A 179 3.04 20.67 -19.05
C HIS A 179 4.24 21.25 -19.79
N ASP A 180 4.79 20.44 -20.70
CA ASP A 180 4.66 20.76 -22.13
C ASP A 180 4.24 19.46 -22.85
N TYR A 181 3.05 19.52 -23.44
CA TYR A 181 2.57 18.57 -24.43
C TYR A 181 2.85 19.25 -25.76
N ASP A 182 3.86 18.81 -26.49
CA ASP A 182 3.89 19.12 -27.91
C ASP A 182 4.51 18.00 -28.72
N ALA A 183 3.94 17.86 -29.90
CA ALA A 183 4.18 16.83 -30.88
C ALA A 183 5.65 16.81 -31.32
N ASP A 184 6.19 15.63 -31.59
CA ASP A 184 6.59 15.32 -32.97
C ASP A 184 7.00 13.86 -33.15
N TYR A 185 6.42 13.33 -34.21
CA TYR A 185 6.64 12.04 -34.83
C TYR A 185 8.00 12.03 -35.54
N VAL A 186 8.89 11.07 -35.22
CA VAL A 186 9.73 10.38 -36.21
C VAL A 186 10.28 9.06 -35.66
N HIS A 187 10.34 8.10 -36.58
CA HIS A 187 10.76 6.71 -36.47
C HIS A 187 12.29 6.56 -36.60
N VAL A 188 12.85 5.41 -36.18
CA VAL A 188 13.89 4.59 -36.86
C VAL A 188 14.90 3.90 -35.88
N SER A 189 14.79 2.57 -35.87
CA SER A 189 15.82 1.50 -35.79
C SER A 189 16.62 1.17 -34.51
N SER A 190 16.39 -0.07 -34.02
CA SER A 190 17.40 -1.00 -33.42
C SER A 190 18.44 -1.46 -34.47
N PRO A 191 19.64 -2.04 -34.16
CA PRO A 191 19.95 -3.19 -33.25
C PRO A 191 21.40 -3.15 -32.65
N PRO A 192 22.14 -4.23 -32.29
CA PRO A 192 21.88 -5.58 -31.68
C PRO A 192 22.68 -5.83 -30.35
N PRO A 193 22.65 -7.06 -29.75
CA PRO A 193 23.27 -7.41 -28.46
C PRO A 193 24.54 -8.31 -28.55
N GLU A 194 25.41 -8.29 -27.52
CA GLU A 194 26.48 -9.28 -27.22
C GLU A 194 26.63 -9.38 -25.68
N LEU A 195 26.39 -10.51 -24.98
CA LEU A 195 27.05 -11.82 -24.83
C LEU A 195 28.03 -11.94 -23.63
N LEU A 196 27.57 -12.73 -22.64
CA LEU A 196 28.24 -13.72 -21.76
C LEU A 196 29.48 -13.35 -20.93
N HIS A 197 29.45 -13.71 -19.63
CA HIS A 197 30.32 -14.73 -19.04
C HIS A 197 29.81 -15.16 -17.64
N LEU A 198 29.69 -16.47 -17.43
CA LEU A 198 29.55 -17.17 -16.14
C LEU A 198 30.95 -17.68 -15.72
N ASP A 199 31.16 -17.87 -14.41
CA ASP A 199 31.97 -18.90 -13.70
C ASP A 199 32.21 -18.40 -12.26
N LEU A 200 31.49 -18.86 -11.22
CA LEU A 200 31.60 -20.09 -10.40
C LEU A 200 32.76 -20.13 -9.38
N ASN A 201 32.37 -20.44 -8.13
CA ASN A 201 33.12 -21.00 -6.98
C ASN A 201 33.87 -19.95 -6.10
N ASP A 202 33.98 -20.03 -4.78
CA ASP A 202 33.61 -20.94 -3.68
C ASP A 202 33.82 -20.11 -2.39
N ASP A 203 32.90 -20.10 -1.42
CA ASP A 203 33.32 -19.92 -0.01
C ASP A 203 32.24 -20.48 0.93
N SER A 204 32.63 -21.57 1.56
CA SER A 204 31.95 -22.24 2.66
C SER A 204 31.80 -21.32 3.88
N GLY A 205 30.63 -20.70 4.03
CA GLY A 205 30.16 -20.12 5.27
C GLY A 205 28.98 -20.93 5.82
N PHE A 206 29.24 -22.08 6.44
CA PHE A 206 28.26 -22.73 7.31
C PHE A 206 28.21 -21.96 8.62
N GLU A 207 27.52 -20.82 8.60
CA GLU A 207 27.16 -20.09 9.80
C GLU A 207 25.94 -20.77 10.44
N ASP A 208 26.04 -20.99 11.75
CA ASP A 208 25.01 -21.53 12.64
C ASP A 208 23.67 -20.80 12.41
N ASN A 209 22.80 -21.40 11.59
CA ASN A 209 21.44 -20.91 11.39
C ASN A 209 20.56 -21.52 12.48
N THR A 210 20.74 -21.05 13.71
CA THR A 210 19.65 -21.07 14.66
C THR A 210 18.55 -20.19 14.05
N ASP A 211 17.56 -20.85 13.42
CA ASP A 211 16.37 -20.29 12.76
C ASP A 211 15.67 -19.24 13.66
N HIS A 212 16.21 -18.03 13.75
CA HIS A 212 15.49 -16.89 14.29
C HIS A 212 14.51 -16.47 13.20
N VAL A 213 13.29 -16.99 13.31
CA VAL A 213 12.20 -16.69 12.40
C VAL A 213 11.87 -15.20 12.53
N ASP A 214 12.40 -14.38 11.61
CA ASP A 214 11.98 -12.98 11.52
C ASP A 214 10.52 -12.93 11.08
N CYS A 215 9.65 -12.69 12.06
CA CYS A 215 8.22 -12.67 11.86
C CYS A 215 7.75 -11.43 11.07
N ARG A 216 8.61 -10.41 10.89
CA ARG A 216 8.32 -9.24 10.05
C ARG A 216 8.31 -9.58 8.55
N GLN A 217 9.00 -10.65 8.14
CA GLN A 217 9.01 -11.10 6.75
C GLN A 217 7.69 -11.76 6.30
N TYR A 218 6.79 -12.05 7.26
CA TYR A 218 5.52 -12.76 7.03
C TYR A 218 4.27 -11.93 7.41
N MET A 219 4.42 -10.65 7.77
CA MET A 219 3.34 -9.67 7.95
C MET A 219 3.15 -8.83 6.69
#